data_AF-A0A7G8ZIP4-F1
#
_entry.id   AF-A0A7G8ZIP4-F1
#
_cell.length_a   1.000
_cell.length_b   1.000
_cell.length_c   1.000
_cell.angle_alpha   90.00
_cell.angle_beta   90.00
_cell.angle_gamma   90.00
#
_symmetry.space_group_name_H-M   'P 1'
#
loop_
_entity.id
_entity.type
_entity.pdbx_description
1 polymer ?
#
loop_
_entity_poly.entity_id
_entity_poly.type
_entity_poly.pdbx_seq_one_letter_code
_entity_poly.pdbx_strand_id
1 'polypeptide(L)'
;MRNPFRYFKTSPEVIRLAVMMYVRFPLSLRNVEDLLHERGIDLSHETVRFWWNRFGPMFASEIRRRRAERMRAWAQWQWHLDEVFVKINGKTHYLWRAVDHEGEVLEAYVTKRRDRHAALKFLRKAMKRYGNPEAIVTDRLKSYRAAMKVLGNEDKQDVGRWLNNRAENSHLPFRRRERAMLRFRRMRSLQKFAAVHSSVHNHFNLERHINDRNWFKENRQIALAEWRQLAA
;
A
#
# COMPACT_ATOMS: atom_id res chain seq x y z
N MET A 1 -20.90 -9.10 11.69
CA MET A 1 -20.10 -9.71 10.59
C MET A 1 -19.83 -11.17 10.96
N ARG A 2 -19.94 -12.12 10.00
CA ARG A 2 -19.61 -13.53 10.25
C ARG A 2 -18.09 -13.64 10.48
N ASN A 3 -17.65 -14.31 11.55
CA ASN A 3 -16.22 -14.45 11.88
C ASN A 3 -15.44 -14.96 10.65
N PRO A 4 -14.48 -14.20 10.10
CA PRO A 4 -13.81 -14.54 8.83
C PRO A 4 -12.82 -15.69 8.97
N PHE A 5 -12.41 -16.00 10.20
CA PHE A 5 -11.57 -17.13 10.57
C PHE A 5 -12.38 -18.39 10.91
N ARG A 6 -13.71 -18.35 10.78
CA ARG A 6 -14.55 -19.54 10.97
C ARG A 6 -14.09 -20.64 10.00
N TYR A 7 -14.01 -21.87 10.50
CA TYR A 7 -13.57 -23.09 9.82
C TYR A 7 -12.06 -23.24 9.58
N PHE A 8 -11.22 -22.34 10.12
CA PHE A 8 -9.77 -22.57 10.14
C PHE A 8 -9.39 -23.36 11.40
N LYS A 9 -8.57 -24.39 11.22
CA LYS A 9 -7.98 -25.17 12.32
C LYS A 9 -6.84 -24.42 13.01
N THR A 10 -6.22 -23.46 12.30
CA THR A 10 -5.12 -22.63 12.80
C THR A 10 -5.66 -21.39 13.51
N SER A 11 -4.97 -20.93 14.55
CA SER A 11 -5.39 -19.73 15.29
C SER A 11 -5.38 -18.48 14.39
N PRO A 12 -6.32 -17.53 14.58
CA PRO A 12 -6.31 -16.26 13.88
C PRO A 12 -5.00 -15.48 14.04
N GLU A 13 -4.32 -15.64 15.17
CA GLU A 13 -3.04 -14.99 15.46
C GLU A 13 -1.93 -15.46 14.53
N VAL A 14 -1.84 -16.78 14.29
CA VAL A 14 -0.86 -17.36 13.36
C VAL A 14 -1.16 -16.92 11.93
N ILE A 15 -2.44 -16.89 11.54
CA ILE A 15 -2.86 -16.42 10.21
C ILE A 15 -2.46 -14.95 10.01
N ARG A 16 -2.78 -14.09 10.98
CA ARG A 16 -2.40 -12.66 10.97
C ARG A 16 -0.89 -12.49 10.93
N LEU A 17 -0.13 -13.29 11.69
CA LEU A 17 1.32 -13.26 11.72
C LEU A 17 1.92 -13.64 10.35
N ALA A 18 1.49 -14.75 9.76
CA ALA A 18 1.97 -15.21 8.45
C ALA A 18 1.70 -14.17 7.34
N VAL A 19 0.49 -13.61 7.32
CA VAL A 19 0.13 -12.55 6.37
C VAL A 19 0.96 -11.28 6.60
N MET A 20 1.16 -10.88 7.87
CA MET A 20 2.02 -9.73 8.20
C MET A 20 3.44 -9.95 7.70
N MET A 21 4.04 -11.11 8.01
CA MET A 21 5.41 -11.43 7.63
C MET A 21 5.60 -11.37 6.12
N TYR A 22 4.69 -12.01 5.37
CA TYR A 22 4.75 -12.04 3.92
C TYR A 22 4.59 -10.64 3.29
N VAL A 23 3.73 -9.77 3.83
CA VAL A 23 3.44 -8.48 3.20
C VAL A 23 4.44 -7.40 3.60
N ARG A 24 4.79 -7.37 4.89
CA ARG A 24 5.60 -6.32 5.50
C ARG A 24 7.07 -6.45 5.14
N PHE A 25 7.58 -7.69 5.07
CA PHE A 25 9.00 -7.96 4.87
C PHE A 25 9.27 -8.52 3.46
N PRO A 26 10.49 -8.37 2.93
CA PRO A 26 10.87 -8.92 1.62
C PRO A 26 11.07 -10.44 1.63
N LEU A 27 10.17 -11.20 2.28
CA LEU A 27 10.24 -12.65 2.43
C LEU A 27 9.49 -13.39 1.32
N SER A 28 10.06 -14.46 0.76
CA SER A 28 9.29 -15.35 -0.12
C SER A 28 8.25 -16.13 0.70
N LEU A 29 7.28 -16.78 0.03
CA LEU A 29 6.31 -17.62 0.74
C LEU A 29 7.00 -18.78 1.48
N ARG A 30 8.08 -19.33 0.91
CA ARG A 30 8.88 -20.40 1.51
C ARG A 30 9.64 -19.90 2.73
N ASN A 31 10.22 -18.69 2.67
CA ASN A 31 10.87 -18.13 3.86
C ASN A 31 9.89 -17.89 5.02
N VAL A 32 8.63 -17.60 4.73
CA VAL A 32 7.61 -17.48 5.79
C VAL A 32 7.27 -18.85 6.37
N GLU A 33 7.21 -19.90 5.54
CA GLU A 33 7.10 -21.30 5.98
C GLU A 33 8.28 -21.68 6.89
N ASP A 34 9.53 -21.50 6.44
CA ASP A 34 10.74 -21.82 7.21
C ASP A 34 10.76 -21.10 8.58
N LEU A 35 10.50 -19.79 8.60
CA LEU A 35 10.50 -18.98 9.83
C LEU A 35 9.37 -19.32 10.80
N LEU A 36 8.26 -19.87 10.31
CA LEU A 36 7.16 -20.34 11.16
C LEU A 36 7.47 -21.74 11.68
N HIS A 37 8.10 -22.59 10.87
CA HIS A 37 8.56 -23.90 11.28
C HIS A 37 9.59 -23.83 12.42
N GLU A 38 10.54 -22.89 12.36
CA GLU A 38 11.49 -22.61 13.46
C GLU A 38 10.80 -22.27 14.80
N ARG A 39 9.53 -21.83 14.75
CA ARG A 39 8.73 -21.49 15.93
C ARG A 39 7.75 -22.60 16.33
N GLY A 40 7.91 -23.81 15.77
CA GLY A 40 7.04 -24.95 16.04
C GLY A 40 5.69 -24.89 15.33
N ILE A 41 5.54 -24.04 14.31
CA ILE A 41 4.30 -23.90 13.54
C ILE A 41 4.50 -24.57 12.18
N ASP A 42 3.97 -25.78 12.03
CA ASP A 42 4.07 -26.55 10.80
C ASP A 42 2.98 -26.16 9.78
N LEU A 43 3.40 -25.62 8.64
CA LEU A 43 2.50 -25.20 7.56
C LEU A 43 3.25 -24.99 6.25
N SER A 44 2.59 -25.35 5.14
CA SER A 44 3.14 -25.17 3.79
C SER A 44 3.06 -23.71 3.30
N HIS A 45 4.00 -23.29 2.44
CA HIS A 45 3.92 -22.01 1.72
C HIS A 45 2.63 -21.83 0.92
N GLU A 46 1.98 -22.90 0.46
CA GLU A 46 0.67 -22.80 -0.21
C GLU A 46 -0.44 -22.37 0.76
N THR A 47 -0.34 -22.75 2.04
CA THR A 47 -1.21 -22.24 3.12
C THR A 47 -1.01 -20.75 3.32
N VAL A 48 0.25 -20.29 3.40
CA VAL A 48 0.58 -18.85 3.48
C VAL A 48 0.03 -18.10 2.27
N ARG A 49 0.17 -18.67 1.07
CA ARG A 49 -0.36 -18.10 -0.18
C ARG A 49 -1.88 -17.98 -0.14
N PHE A 50 -2.58 -19.02 0.32
CA PHE A 50 -4.03 -19.01 0.48
C PHE A 50 -4.48 -17.92 1.46
N TRP A 51 -3.87 -17.86 2.64
CA TRP A 51 -4.18 -16.86 3.66
C TRP A 51 -3.92 -15.43 3.18
N TRP A 52 -2.77 -15.18 2.56
CA TRP A 52 -2.47 -13.90 1.94
C TRP A 52 -3.55 -13.50 0.93
N ASN A 53 -3.93 -14.42 0.04
CA ASN A 53 -4.91 -14.13 -1.01
C ASN A 53 -6.30 -13.83 -0.47
N ARG A 54 -6.70 -14.48 0.63
CA ARG A 54 -8.01 -14.34 1.28
C ARG A 54 -8.06 -13.15 2.23
N PHE A 55 -7.14 -13.09 3.19
CA PHE A 55 -7.17 -12.14 4.30
C PHE A 55 -6.44 -10.83 4.01
N GLY A 56 -5.42 -10.83 3.16
CA GLY A 56 -4.66 -9.62 2.82
C GLY A 56 -5.55 -8.45 2.38
N PRO A 57 -6.46 -8.63 1.40
CA PRO A 57 -7.41 -7.60 1.00
C PRO A 57 -8.34 -7.13 2.13
N MET A 58 -8.76 -8.04 3.02
CA MET A 58 -9.63 -7.74 4.15
C MET A 58 -8.92 -6.84 5.17
N PHE A 59 -7.74 -7.26 5.64
CA PHE A 59 -6.92 -6.48 6.57
C PHE A 59 -6.60 -5.10 6.00
N ALA A 60 -6.22 -5.05 4.73
CA ALA A 60 -5.93 -3.79 4.08
C ALA A 60 -7.17 -2.89 3.94
N SER A 61 -8.35 -3.46 3.70
CA SER A 61 -9.59 -2.69 3.63
C SER A 61 -9.97 -2.08 4.96
N GLU A 62 -9.78 -2.82 6.06
CA GLU A 62 -10.06 -2.35 7.41
C GLU A 62 -9.07 -1.26 7.83
N ILE A 63 -7.77 -1.47 7.63
CA ILE A 63 -6.73 -0.45 7.88
C ILE A 63 -7.03 0.81 7.07
N ARG A 64 -7.34 0.67 5.78
CA ARG A 64 -7.68 1.83 4.93
C ARG A 64 -8.95 2.54 5.37
N ARG A 65 -9.97 1.83 5.83
CA ARG A 65 -11.22 2.44 6.30
C ARG A 65 -10.96 3.29 7.54
N ARG A 66 -10.31 2.72 8.56
CA ARG A 66 -9.94 3.44 9.79
C ARG A 66 -9.09 4.68 9.47
N ARG A 67 -8.13 4.54 8.55
CA ARG A 67 -7.29 5.67 8.10
C ARG A 67 -8.07 6.73 7.34
N ALA A 68 -8.92 6.34 6.39
CA ALA A 68 -9.71 7.29 5.63
C ALA A 68 -10.69 8.08 6.53
N GLU A 69 -11.25 7.45 7.56
CA GLU A 69 -12.07 8.13 8.58
C GLU A 69 -11.25 9.17 9.35
N ARG A 70 -10.04 8.81 9.82
CA ARG A 70 -9.13 9.77 10.46
C ARG A 70 -8.73 10.89 9.51
N MET A 71 -8.29 10.57 8.30
CA MET A 71 -7.84 11.55 7.31
C MET A 71 -8.94 12.49 6.84
N ARG A 72 -10.22 12.10 6.88
CA ARG A 72 -11.34 13.03 6.57
C ARG A 72 -11.58 14.06 7.67
N ALA A 73 -11.15 13.78 8.90
CA ALA A 73 -11.26 14.71 10.00
C ALA A 73 -10.19 15.82 9.97
N TRP A 74 -9.12 15.64 9.18
CA TRP A 74 -8.01 16.59 9.06
C TRP A 74 -7.89 17.06 7.60
N ALA A 75 -7.71 18.37 7.37
CA ALA A 75 -7.53 18.90 6.03
C ALA A 75 -6.18 18.45 5.45
N GLN A 76 -6.22 17.58 4.44
CA GLN A 76 -5.03 17.13 3.71
C GLN A 76 -4.66 18.20 2.68
N TRP A 77 -3.67 19.02 3.00
CA TRP A 77 -3.29 20.18 2.21
C TRP A 77 -2.55 19.81 0.91
N GLN A 78 -1.72 18.76 0.90
CA GLN A 78 -0.91 18.43 -0.29
C GLN A 78 -0.81 16.94 -0.57
N TRP A 79 -1.02 16.57 -1.85
CA TRP A 79 -0.77 15.24 -2.39
C TRP A 79 0.40 15.27 -3.36
N HIS A 80 1.19 14.20 -3.37
CA HIS A 80 2.25 13.94 -4.35
C HIS A 80 1.87 12.71 -5.17
N LEU A 81 1.88 12.85 -6.50
CA LEU A 81 1.51 11.81 -7.43
C LEU A 81 2.71 11.46 -8.31
N ASP A 82 2.97 10.17 -8.43
CA ASP A 82 4.03 9.68 -9.30
C ASP A 82 3.65 8.33 -9.91
N GLU A 83 4.31 7.99 -11.00
CA GLU A 83 4.19 6.68 -11.63
C GLU A 83 5.53 6.02 -11.91
N VAL A 84 5.57 4.71 -11.67
CA VAL A 84 6.78 3.93 -11.93
C VAL A 84 6.51 2.79 -12.91
N PHE A 85 7.50 2.56 -13.78
CA PHE A 85 7.51 1.43 -14.69
C PHE A 85 7.69 0.11 -13.94
N VAL A 86 6.83 -0.86 -14.24
CA VAL A 86 6.89 -2.23 -13.71
C VAL A 86 6.81 -3.22 -14.87
N LYS A 87 7.65 -4.26 -14.87
CA LYS A 87 7.67 -5.28 -15.93
C LYS A 87 6.87 -6.51 -15.49
N ILE A 88 5.89 -6.91 -16.31
CA ILE A 88 5.07 -8.12 -16.10
C ILE A 88 5.18 -8.98 -17.35
N ASN A 89 5.79 -10.17 -17.24
CA ASN A 89 6.07 -11.08 -18.35
C ASN A 89 6.68 -10.35 -19.57
N GLY A 90 7.72 -9.55 -19.34
CA GLY A 90 8.39 -8.78 -20.39
C GLY A 90 7.66 -7.51 -20.86
N LYS A 91 6.36 -7.34 -20.55
CA LYS A 91 5.57 -6.16 -20.95
C LYS A 91 5.61 -5.06 -19.89
N THR A 92 5.87 -3.83 -20.32
CA THR A 92 5.84 -2.64 -19.46
C THR A 92 4.41 -2.31 -19.04
N HIS A 93 4.24 -2.08 -17.75
CA HIS A 93 3.02 -1.57 -17.10
C HIS A 93 3.42 -0.40 -16.20
N TYR A 94 2.43 0.30 -15.66
CA TYR A 94 2.60 1.50 -14.86
C TYR A 94 1.93 1.32 -13.50
N LEU A 95 2.67 1.57 -12.43
CA LEU A 95 2.15 1.66 -11.07
C LEU A 95 2.08 3.13 -10.68
N TRP A 96 0.86 3.65 -10.61
CA TRP A 96 0.52 4.98 -10.12
C TRP A 96 0.43 4.96 -8.60
N ARG A 97 0.96 5.99 -7.94
CA ARG A 97 0.85 6.18 -6.50
C ARG A 97 0.48 7.60 -6.14
N ALA A 98 -0.34 7.71 -5.11
CA ALA A 98 -0.69 8.96 -4.44
C ALA A 98 -0.19 8.87 -3.02
N VAL A 99 0.48 9.92 -2.58
CA VAL A 99 1.09 10.02 -1.26
C VAL A 99 0.72 11.38 -0.67
N ASP A 100 0.46 11.48 0.62
CA ASP A 100 0.28 12.77 1.27
C ASP A 100 1.63 13.40 1.68
N HIS A 101 1.56 14.59 2.29
CA HIS A 101 2.71 15.34 2.78
C HIS A 101 3.50 14.62 3.88
N GLU A 102 2.83 13.78 4.70
CA GLU A 102 3.45 12.96 5.74
C GLU A 102 4.17 11.73 5.15
N GLY A 103 3.86 11.36 3.91
CA GLY A 103 4.46 10.21 3.24
C GLY A 103 3.62 8.94 3.30
N GLU A 104 2.36 9.03 3.73
CA GLU A 104 1.44 7.91 3.67
C GLU A 104 0.94 7.66 2.26
N VAL A 105 0.97 6.40 1.82
CA VAL A 105 0.44 6.03 0.50
C VAL A 105 -1.09 5.97 0.56
N LEU A 106 -1.75 6.92 -0.09
CA LEU A 106 -3.21 7.03 -0.17
C LEU A 106 -3.80 5.99 -1.13
N GLU A 107 -3.25 5.89 -2.35
CA GLU A 107 -3.78 5.00 -3.38
C GLU A 107 -2.67 4.44 -4.27
N ALA A 108 -2.84 3.19 -4.71
CA ALA A 108 -1.91 2.51 -5.61
C ALA A 108 -2.68 1.81 -6.72
N TYR A 109 -2.40 2.16 -7.98
CA TYR A 109 -3.16 1.69 -9.13
C TYR A 109 -2.25 1.22 -10.27
N VAL A 110 -2.56 0.08 -10.88
CA VAL A 110 -1.74 -0.53 -11.93
C VAL A 110 -2.49 -0.48 -13.25
N THR A 111 -1.84 0.04 -14.29
CA THR A 111 -2.41 0.11 -15.64
C THR A 111 -1.45 -0.43 -16.70
N LYS A 112 -1.99 -0.80 -17.85
CA LYS A 112 -1.21 -1.19 -19.03
C LYS A 112 -0.63 0.02 -19.77
N ARG A 113 -1.30 1.17 -19.69
CA ARG A 113 -0.98 2.40 -20.42
C ARG A 113 -0.82 3.56 -19.46
N ARG A 114 0.02 4.52 -19.85
CA ARG A 114 0.23 5.80 -19.19
C ARG A 114 -0.49 6.91 -19.95
N ASP A 115 -1.81 6.92 -19.87
CA ASP A 115 -2.67 7.85 -20.61
C ASP A 115 -3.56 8.67 -19.67
N ARG A 116 -4.26 9.66 -20.25
CA ARG A 116 -5.22 10.52 -19.54
C ARG A 116 -6.31 9.71 -18.83
N HIS A 117 -6.80 8.62 -19.44
CA HIS A 117 -7.89 7.82 -18.85
C HIS A 117 -7.42 7.10 -17.58
N ALA A 118 -6.19 6.57 -17.59
CA ALA A 118 -5.56 5.98 -16.42
C ALA A 118 -5.40 7.02 -15.29
N ALA A 119 -4.82 8.20 -15.60
CA ALA A 119 -4.63 9.28 -14.62
C ALA A 119 -5.97 9.76 -14.04
N LEU A 120 -6.99 9.98 -14.88
CA LEU A 120 -8.32 10.41 -14.45
C LEU A 120 -8.98 9.39 -13.53
N LYS A 121 -8.93 8.10 -13.87
CA LYS A 121 -9.49 7.03 -13.05
C LYS A 121 -8.78 6.94 -11.70
N PHE A 122 -7.46 7.09 -11.71
CA PHE A 122 -6.64 7.09 -10.51
C PHE A 122 -6.99 8.27 -9.57
N LEU A 123 -7.01 9.50 -10.10
CA LEU A 123 -7.40 10.71 -9.35
C LEU A 123 -8.82 10.61 -8.77
N ARG A 124 -9.81 10.22 -9.59
CA ARG A 124 -11.20 10.03 -9.12
C ARG A 124 -11.29 9.03 -7.98
N LYS A 125 -10.53 7.93 -8.06
CA LYS A 125 -10.53 6.89 -7.03
C LYS A 125 -9.94 7.41 -5.71
N ALA A 126 -8.84 8.16 -5.79
CA ALA A 126 -8.22 8.78 -4.62
C ALA A 126 -9.15 9.83 -3.98
N MET A 127 -9.67 10.77 -4.79
CA MET A 127 -10.56 11.85 -4.33
C MET A 127 -11.86 11.33 -3.72
N LYS A 128 -12.48 10.32 -4.33
CA LYS A 128 -13.69 9.69 -3.78
C LYS A 128 -13.46 9.13 -2.37
N ARG A 129 -12.24 8.67 -2.07
CA ARG A 129 -11.94 8.06 -0.77
C ARG A 129 -11.51 9.10 0.26
N TYR A 130 -10.53 9.94 -0.10
CA TYR A 130 -9.82 10.81 0.83
C TYR A 130 -10.26 12.28 0.77
N GLY A 131 -11.17 12.64 -0.13
CA GLY A 131 -11.59 14.02 -0.35
C GLY A 131 -10.71 14.75 -1.35
N ASN A 132 -10.86 16.07 -1.43
CA ASN A 132 -10.13 16.89 -2.37
C ASN A 132 -8.90 17.51 -1.69
N PRO A 133 -7.70 17.39 -2.28
CA PRO A 133 -6.53 18.10 -1.78
C PRO A 133 -6.59 19.60 -2.12
N GLU A 134 -5.81 20.41 -1.40
CA GLU A 134 -5.58 21.83 -1.76
C GLU A 134 -4.56 21.94 -2.89
N ALA A 135 -3.47 21.17 -2.83
CA ALA A 135 -2.42 21.10 -3.85
C ALA A 135 -2.12 19.66 -4.30
N ILE A 136 -1.81 19.50 -5.58
CA ILE A 136 -1.40 18.23 -6.19
C ILE A 136 -0.05 18.43 -6.87
N VAL A 137 1.00 17.94 -6.22
CA VAL A 137 2.34 17.86 -6.78
C VAL A 137 2.40 16.65 -7.71
N THR A 138 2.81 16.89 -8.96
CA THR A 138 2.98 15.84 -9.96
C THR A 138 4.33 16.00 -10.64
N ASP A 139 4.77 14.96 -11.34
CA ASP A 139 5.77 15.13 -12.38
C ASP A 139 5.19 15.96 -13.55
N ARG A 140 6.03 16.32 -14.53
CA ARG A 140 5.59 17.09 -15.70
C ARG A 140 4.80 16.25 -16.72
N LEU A 141 4.24 15.11 -16.34
CA LEU A 141 3.50 14.24 -17.26
C LEU A 141 2.20 14.92 -17.71
N LYS A 142 2.08 15.10 -19.04
CA LYS A 142 0.91 15.72 -19.69
C LYS A 142 -0.42 15.03 -19.33
N SER A 143 -0.38 13.73 -19.04
CA SER A 143 -1.57 12.93 -18.66
C SER A 143 -2.22 13.41 -17.37
N TYR A 144 -1.45 13.89 -16.39
CA TYR A 144 -2.00 14.45 -15.15
C TYR A 144 -2.73 15.75 -15.42
N ARG A 145 -2.09 16.72 -16.09
CA ARG A 145 -2.73 18.00 -16.46
C ARG A 145 -4.02 17.78 -17.26
N ALA A 146 -3.98 16.90 -18.26
CA ALA A 146 -5.16 16.59 -19.05
C ALA A 146 -6.29 15.93 -18.24
N ALA A 147 -5.97 15.16 -17.20
CA ALA A 147 -6.96 14.60 -16.29
C ALA A 147 -7.50 15.64 -15.30
N MET A 148 -6.64 16.51 -14.77
CA MET A 148 -7.01 17.58 -13.84
C MET A 148 -7.89 18.65 -14.49
N LYS A 149 -7.65 18.97 -15.77
CA LYS A 149 -8.54 19.82 -16.56
C LYS A 149 -9.96 19.25 -16.66
N VAL A 150 -10.10 17.93 -16.81
CA VAL A 150 -11.40 17.25 -16.83
C VAL A 150 -12.06 17.24 -15.45
N LEU A 151 -11.27 17.29 -14.37
CA LEU A 151 -11.77 17.37 -13.00
C LEU A 151 -12.05 18.81 -12.54
N GLY A 152 -11.67 19.82 -13.33
CA GLY A 152 -11.84 21.23 -12.99
C GLY A 152 -10.92 21.70 -11.85
N ASN A 153 -9.74 21.09 -11.70
CA ASN A 153 -8.79 21.42 -10.63
C ASN A 153 -7.35 21.61 -11.13
N GLU A 154 -7.20 22.07 -12.37
CA GLU A 154 -5.90 22.31 -13.02
C GLU A 154 -5.04 23.34 -12.26
N ASP A 155 -5.69 24.32 -11.64
CA ASP A 155 -5.10 25.35 -10.78
C ASP A 155 -4.39 24.80 -9.55
N LYS A 156 -4.77 23.60 -9.09
CA LYS A 156 -4.16 22.92 -7.95
C LYS A 156 -2.86 22.19 -8.30
N GLN A 157 -2.48 22.13 -9.59
CA GLN A 157 -1.29 21.40 -10.02
C GLN A 157 -0.03 22.20 -9.68
N ASP A 158 0.82 21.61 -8.83
CA ASP A 158 2.16 22.13 -8.60
C ASP A 158 3.21 21.25 -9.30
N VAL A 159 4.17 21.92 -9.95
CA VAL A 159 5.26 21.28 -10.70
C VAL A 159 6.57 22.01 -10.41
N GLY A 160 7.43 21.40 -9.60
CA GLY A 160 8.71 21.98 -9.22
C GLY A 160 9.82 20.94 -9.18
N ARG A 161 11.06 21.40 -9.32
CA ARG A 161 12.24 20.54 -9.15
C ARG A 161 12.25 20.05 -7.69
N TRP A 162 12.39 18.75 -7.48
CA TRP A 162 12.44 18.09 -6.16
C TRP A 162 11.13 18.03 -5.35
N LEU A 163 10.05 18.69 -5.78
CA LEU A 163 8.77 18.64 -5.07
C LEU A 163 8.14 17.23 -5.07
N ASN A 164 8.46 16.41 -6.07
CA ASN A 164 7.92 15.05 -6.17
C ASN A 164 8.74 13.98 -5.41
N ASN A 165 9.82 14.37 -4.72
CA ASN A 165 10.70 13.43 -4.00
C ASN A 165 9.93 12.54 -3.01
N ARG A 166 8.85 13.06 -2.42
CA ARG A 166 7.99 12.31 -1.49
C ARG A 166 7.34 11.11 -2.17
N ALA A 167 6.76 11.29 -3.35
CA ALA A 167 6.17 10.19 -4.10
C ALA A 167 7.24 9.22 -4.60
N GLU A 168 8.36 9.74 -5.12
CA GLU A 168 9.50 8.93 -5.57
C GLU A 168 10.03 8.00 -4.46
N ASN A 169 10.30 8.55 -3.28
CA ASN A 169 10.77 7.80 -2.12
C ASN A 169 9.76 6.75 -1.65
N SER A 170 8.46 7.01 -1.80
CA SER A 170 7.41 6.06 -1.45
C SER A 170 7.57 4.75 -2.23
N HIS A 171 8.12 4.78 -3.45
CA HIS A 171 8.30 3.57 -4.27
C HIS A 171 9.38 2.63 -3.73
N LEU A 172 10.33 3.10 -2.90
CA LEU A 172 11.49 2.32 -2.47
C LEU A 172 11.11 1.03 -1.71
N PRO A 173 10.23 1.05 -0.68
CA PRO A 173 9.79 -0.19 -0.01
C PRO A 173 9.14 -1.19 -0.98
N PHE A 174 8.29 -0.69 -1.88
CA PHE A 174 7.67 -1.52 -2.91
C PHE A 174 8.71 -2.12 -3.88
N ARG A 175 9.71 -1.34 -4.31
CA ARG A 175 10.79 -1.81 -5.21
C ARG A 175 11.67 -2.87 -4.56
N ARG A 176 12.04 -2.70 -3.29
CA ARG A 176 12.79 -3.72 -2.52
C ARG A 176 12.03 -5.04 -2.54
N ARG A 177 10.71 -4.96 -2.32
CA ARG A 177 9.83 -6.12 -2.33
C ARG A 177 9.65 -6.74 -3.72
N GLU A 178 9.42 -5.93 -4.74
CA GLU A 178 9.30 -6.37 -6.14
C GLU A 178 10.54 -7.14 -6.60
N ARG A 179 11.73 -6.64 -6.25
CA ARG A 179 13.02 -7.27 -6.60
C ARG A 179 13.20 -8.60 -5.88
N ALA A 180 12.94 -8.65 -4.57
CA ALA A 180 13.03 -9.88 -3.78
C ALA A 180 12.08 -10.99 -4.29
N MET A 181 10.95 -10.61 -4.90
CA MET A 181 9.95 -11.55 -5.44
C MET A 181 10.17 -11.95 -6.90
N LEU A 182 11.29 -11.55 -7.53
CA LEU A 182 11.55 -11.78 -8.95
C LEU A 182 10.43 -11.24 -9.87
N ARG A 183 9.82 -10.12 -9.48
CA ARG A 183 8.72 -9.43 -10.18
C ARG A 183 7.42 -10.25 -10.27
N PHE A 184 6.34 -9.55 -10.65
CA PHE A 184 5.02 -10.16 -10.76
C PHE A 184 4.76 -10.71 -12.16
N ARG A 185 4.10 -11.88 -12.23
CA ARG A 185 3.69 -12.51 -13.50
C ARG A 185 2.30 -12.11 -14.00
N ARG A 186 1.48 -11.48 -13.15
CA ARG A 186 0.10 -11.08 -13.49
C ARG A 186 -0.22 -9.70 -12.93
N MET A 187 -0.84 -8.85 -13.76
CA MET A 187 -1.27 -7.49 -13.37
C MET A 187 -2.23 -7.50 -12.17
N ARG A 188 -3.18 -8.44 -12.13
CA ARG A 188 -4.12 -8.58 -10.99
C ARG A 188 -3.39 -8.88 -9.68
N SER A 189 -2.34 -9.71 -9.73
CA SER A 189 -1.54 -10.03 -8.55
C SER A 189 -0.75 -8.82 -8.08
N LEU A 190 -0.14 -8.07 -9.00
CA LEU A 190 0.57 -6.83 -8.67
C LEU A 190 -0.38 -5.77 -8.10
N GLN A 191 -1.54 -5.54 -8.71
CA GLN A 191 -2.52 -4.57 -8.23
C GLN A 191 -2.98 -4.91 -6.80
N LYS A 192 -3.28 -6.19 -6.55
CA LYS A 192 -3.68 -6.65 -5.21
C LYS A 192 -2.55 -6.46 -4.21
N PHE A 193 -1.34 -6.86 -4.59
CA PHE A 193 -0.17 -6.72 -3.74
C PHE A 193 0.11 -5.24 -3.42
N ALA A 194 0.19 -4.37 -4.41
CA ALA A 194 0.46 -2.96 -4.24
C ALA A 194 -0.57 -2.28 -3.32
N ALA A 195 -1.86 -2.58 -3.50
CA ALA A 195 -2.91 -2.03 -2.65
C ALA A 195 -2.78 -2.47 -1.19
N VAL A 196 -2.53 -3.76 -0.94
CA VAL A 196 -2.41 -4.27 0.43
C VAL A 196 -1.08 -3.87 1.07
N HIS A 197 0.03 -4.01 0.35
CA HIS A 197 1.35 -3.60 0.81
C HIS A 197 1.36 -2.13 1.22
N SER A 198 0.71 -1.25 0.46
CA SER A 198 0.64 0.18 0.82
C SER A 198 -0.09 0.39 2.15
N SER A 199 -1.21 -0.29 2.38
CA SER A 199 -1.95 -0.19 3.64
C SER A 199 -1.17 -0.76 4.83
N VAL A 200 -0.52 -1.91 4.65
CA VAL A 200 0.33 -2.53 5.68
C VAL A 200 1.57 -1.69 5.95
N HIS A 201 2.15 -1.09 4.91
CA HIS A 201 3.31 -0.22 5.05
C HIS A 201 2.96 1.02 5.88
N ASN A 202 1.88 1.74 5.55
CA ASN A 202 1.45 2.89 6.35
C ASN A 202 1.17 2.48 7.81
N HIS A 203 0.56 1.30 8.03
CA HIS A 203 0.30 0.76 9.38
C HIS A 203 1.54 0.59 10.24
N PHE A 204 2.67 0.25 9.63
CA PHE A 204 3.92 -0.02 10.33
C PHE A 204 5.02 1.01 10.08
N ASN A 205 4.72 2.10 9.36
CA ASN A 205 5.64 3.19 9.15
C ASN A 205 5.57 4.12 10.37
N LEU A 206 6.51 3.94 11.30
CA LEU A 206 6.57 4.66 12.58
C LEU A 206 7.75 5.65 12.62
N GLU A 207 8.25 6.04 11.45
CA GLU A 207 9.30 7.05 11.27
C GLU A 207 10.49 6.90 12.23
N ARG A 208 11.03 5.67 12.31
CA ARG A 208 12.11 5.29 13.24
C ARG A 208 13.32 6.25 13.26
N HIS A 209 13.57 6.95 12.17
CA HIS A 209 14.72 7.85 12.01
C HIS A 209 14.47 9.26 12.54
N ILE A 210 13.22 9.60 12.88
CA ILE A 210 12.80 10.90 13.40
C ILE A 210 12.47 10.79 14.90
N ASN A 211 11.75 9.73 15.28
CA ASN A 211 11.22 9.59 16.63
C ASN A 211 12.22 9.01 17.64
N ASP A 212 12.07 9.39 18.90
CA ASP A 212 12.86 8.83 19.99
C ASP A 212 12.56 7.33 20.22
N ARG A 213 13.46 6.67 20.95
CA ARG A 213 13.41 5.22 21.13
C ARG A 213 12.20 4.76 21.94
N ASN A 214 11.74 5.54 22.91
CA ASN A 214 10.62 5.14 23.77
C ASN A 214 9.30 5.31 23.02
N TRP A 215 9.11 6.45 22.36
CA TRP A 215 7.96 6.71 21.49
C TRP A 215 7.87 5.66 20.37
N PHE A 216 8.99 5.30 19.73
CA PHE A 216 9.00 4.25 18.71
C PHE A 216 8.59 2.88 19.27
N LYS A 217 9.04 2.52 20.48
CA LYS A 217 8.68 1.24 21.12
C LYS A 217 7.18 1.17 21.40
N GLU A 218 6.63 2.22 21.97
CA GLU A 218 5.21 2.31 22.31
C GLU A 218 4.33 2.23 21.05
N ASN A 219 4.61 3.07 20.05
CA ASN A 219 3.87 3.03 18.78
C ASN A 219 4.01 1.69 18.05
N ARG A 220 5.16 1.03 18.17
CA ARG A 220 5.33 -0.33 17.63
C ARG A 220 4.41 -1.33 18.33
N GLN A 221 4.26 -1.24 19.65
CA GLN A 221 3.34 -2.11 20.40
C GLN A 221 1.89 -1.81 20.03
N ILE A 222 1.50 -0.54 19.95
CA ILE A 222 0.15 -0.12 19.53
C ILE A 222 -0.16 -0.67 18.13
N ALA A 223 0.71 -0.43 17.15
CA ALA A 223 0.50 -0.93 15.78
C ALA A 223 0.39 -2.46 15.71
N LEU A 224 1.14 -3.19 16.54
CA LEU A 224 1.04 -4.65 16.65
C LEU A 224 -0.27 -5.09 17.31
N ALA A 225 -0.73 -4.39 18.35
CA ALA A 225 -2.01 -4.65 18.99
C ALA A 225 -3.19 -4.40 18.04
N GLU A 226 -3.20 -3.28 17.34
CA GLU A 226 -4.19 -2.97 16.31
C GLU A 226 -4.22 -4.03 15.20
N TRP A 227 -3.04 -4.47 14.74
CA TRP A 227 -2.93 -5.54 13.75
C TRP A 227 -3.55 -6.86 14.24
N ARG A 228 -3.30 -7.21 15.51
CA ARG A 228 -3.86 -8.41 16.14
C ARG A 228 -5.37 -8.34 16.34
N GLN A 229 -5.98 -7.15 16.27
CA GLN A 229 -7.43 -6.97 16.34
C GLN A 229 -8.11 -6.91 14.96
N LEU A 230 -7.36 -6.93 13.86
CA LEU A 230 -7.97 -6.88 12.52
C LEU A 230 -8.85 -8.09 12.26
N ALA A 231 -10.04 -7.83 11.72
CA ALA A 231 -11.06 -8.81 11.42
C ALA A 231 -11.49 -9.67 12.63
N ALA A 232 -11.32 -9.14 13.85
CA ALA A 232 -11.86 -9.69 15.09
C ALA A 232 -13.39 -9.58 15.13
#